data_AF-A0A3M2C8D9-F1
#
_entry.id   AF-A0A3M2C8D9-F1
#
_cell.length_a   1.000
_cell.length_b   1.000
_cell.length_c   1.000
_cell.angle_alpha   90.00
_cell.angle_beta   90.00
_cell.angle_gamma   90.00
#
_symmetry.space_group_name_H-M   'P 1'
#
loop_
_entity.id
_entity.type
_entity.pdbx_description
1 polymer ?
#
loop_
_entity_poly.entity_id
_entity_poly.type
_entity_poly.pdbx_seq_one_letter_code
_entity_poly.pdbx_strand_id
1 'polypeptide(L)'
;MDEPEPAPPAGEPETGLRLVRLRPTLVRRGTAATLHLEGKGIPDGARVEIRRRGGAVSGIQLRRQKVEGKDRLRISLFIDQTVPLGLYSVVVIDADGQVSNPLSLEVGL
;
A
#
# COMPACT_ATOMS: atom_id res chain seq x y z
N MET A 1 -36.78 13.68 -28.69
CA MET A 1 -35.49 14.25 -28.26
C MET A 1 -34.94 13.27 -27.26
N ASP A 2 -34.11 12.34 -27.74
CA ASP A 2 -33.39 11.42 -26.87
C ASP A 2 -32.25 12.25 -26.25
N GLU A 3 -32.37 12.53 -24.96
CA GLU A 3 -31.28 13.10 -24.18
C GLU A 3 -30.24 11.97 -24.01
N PRO A 4 -29.01 12.11 -24.51
CA PRO A 4 -28.01 11.08 -24.31
C PRO A 4 -27.79 10.93 -22.81
N GLU A 5 -28.07 9.74 -22.29
CA GLU A 5 -27.73 9.34 -20.93
C GLU A 5 -26.26 9.75 -20.66
N PRO A 6 -25.97 10.50 -19.60
CA PRO A 6 -24.59 10.89 -19.32
C PRO A 6 -23.78 9.62 -19.17
N ALA A 7 -22.79 9.44 -20.05
CA ALA A 7 -21.79 8.38 -19.88
C ALA A 7 -21.30 8.43 -18.43
N PRO A 8 -21.17 7.27 -17.74
CA PRO A 8 -20.57 7.26 -16.41
C PRO A 8 -19.24 8.03 -16.46
N PRO A 9 -18.91 8.82 -15.44
CA PRO A 9 -17.70 9.63 -15.46
C PRO A 9 -16.51 8.73 -15.78
N ALA A 10 -15.75 9.11 -16.81
CA ALA A 10 -14.56 8.39 -17.21
C ALA A 10 -13.61 8.23 -16.00
N GLY A 11 -13.40 6.98 -15.58
CA GLY A 11 -12.32 6.62 -14.65
C GLY A 11 -12.66 6.63 -13.16
N GLU A 12 -13.86 6.22 -12.76
CA GLU A 12 -13.94 5.49 -11.48
C GLU A 12 -13.30 4.12 -11.74
N PRO A 13 -12.08 3.84 -11.26
CA PRO A 13 -11.60 2.47 -11.36
C PRO A 13 -12.62 1.65 -10.56
N GLU A 14 -13.24 0.66 -11.21
CA GLU A 14 -14.07 -0.39 -10.61
C GLU A 14 -13.19 -1.29 -9.70
N THR A 15 -12.33 -0.65 -8.90
CA THR A 15 -11.05 -1.15 -8.41
C THR A 15 -11.34 -2.30 -7.47
N GLY A 16 -11.18 -3.52 -7.98
CA GLY A 16 -11.15 -4.70 -7.13
C GLY A 16 -10.09 -4.56 -6.05
N LEU A 17 -8.97 -3.87 -6.36
CA LEU A 17 -7.85 -3.64 -5.46
C LEU A 17 -8.14 -2.58 -4.39
N ARG A 18 -8.42 -3.04 -3.18
CA ARG A 18 -8.67 -2.17 -2.02
C ARG A 18 -8.01 -2.73 -0.78
N LEU A 19 -7.30 -1.89 -0.02
CA LEU A 19 -6.78 -2.26 1.29
C LEU A 19 -7.80 -1.93 2.38
N VAL A 20 -8.07 -2.89 3.24
CA VAL A 20 -9.01 -2.77 4.38
C VAL A 20 -8.25 -2.58 5.68
N ARG A 21 -7.11 -3.27 5.86
CA ARG A 21 -6.39 -3.30 7.12
C ARG A 21 -4.88 -3.40 6.92
N LEU A 22 -4.13 -2.77 7.83
CA LEU A 22 -2.69 -2.89 7.93
C LEU A 22 -2.31 -3.13 9.40
N ARG A 23 -1.45 -4.11 9.64
CA ARG A 23 -0.97 -4.50 10.98
C ARG A 23 0.49 -4.96 10.95
N PRO A 24 1.34 -4.55 11.90
CA PRO A 24 1.11 -3.43 12.83
C PRO A 24 1.05 -2.09 12.09
N THR A 25 0.35 -1.10 12.66
CA THR A 25 0.35 0.28 12.14
C THR A 25 1.52 1.10 12.68
N LEU A 26 2.34 0.54 13.57
CA LEU A 26 3.54 1.15 14.12
C LEU A 26 4.71 0.19 13.94
N VAL A 27 5.82 0.71 13.40
CA VAL A 27 7.06 -0.02 13.19
C VAL A 27 8.23 0.81 13.68
N ARG A 28 9.29 0.14 14.14
CA ARG A 28 10.49 0.82 14.66
C ARG A 28 11.57 0.93 13.60
N ARG A 29 12.18 2.10 13.50
CA ARG A 29 13.38 2.26 12.67
C ARG A 29 14.56 1.47 13.24
N GLY A 30 15.50 1.10 12.38
CA GLY A 30 16.63 0.23 12.72
C GLY A 30 16.25 -1.24 12.90
N THR A 31 15.04 -1.66 12.54
CA THR A 31 14.56 -3.03 12.72
C THR A 31 13.95 -3.60 11.45
N ALA A 32 13.93 -4.94 11.37
CA ALA A 32 13.11 -5.64 10.40
C ALA A 32 11.67 -5.71 10.93
N ALA A 33 10.72 -5.25 10.13
CA ALA A 33 9.30 -5.29 10.43
C ALA A 33 8.58 -6.20 9.44
N THR A 34 7.57 -6.93 9.92
CA THR A 34 6.64 -7.66 9.07
C THR A 34 5.29 -6.99 9.13
N LEU A 35 4.80 -6.52 7.99
CA LEU A 35 3.46 -5.96 7.85
C LEU A 35 2.53 -6.98 7.19
N HIS A 36 1.32 -7.05 7.73
CA HIS A 36 0.20 -7.81 7.23
C HIS A 36 -0.81 -6.80 6.70
N LEU A 37 -1.03 -6.83 5.39
CA LEU A 37 -2.05 -6.07 4.72
C LEU A 37 -3.21 -7.01 4.39
N GLU A 38 -4.42 -6.57 4.71
CA GLU A 38 -5.66 -7.24 4.34
C GLU A 38 -6.45 -6.31 3.43
N GLY A 39 -7.07 -6.86 2.42
CA GLY A 39 -7.74 -6.13 1.37
C GLY A 39 -8.73 -6.99 0.61
N LYS A 40 -9.14 -6.49 -0.54
CA LYS A 40 -9.88 -7.21 -1.56
C LYS A 40 -9.18 -7.00 -2.89
N GLY A 41 -9.32 -7.99 -3.77
CA GLY A 41 -8.82 -7.95 -5.14
C GLY A 41 -7.32 -7.63 -5.23
N ILE A 42 -6.52 -8.16 -4.30
CA ILE A 42 -5.06 -8.08 -4.34
C ILE A 42 -4.57 -9.14 -5.35
N PRO A 43 -4.04 -8.73 -6.50
CA PRO A 43 -3.57 -9.66 -7.52
C PRO A 43 -2.21 -10.24 -7.15
N ASP A 44 -1.92 -11.42 -7.69
CA ASP A 44 -0.58 -12.00 -7.64
C ASP A 44 0.41 -11.09 -8.37
N GLY A 45 1.54 -10.79 -7.74
CA GLY A 45 2.55 -9.88 -8.30
C GLY A 45 2.33 -8.40 -7.97
N ALA A 46 1.28 -8.05 -7.22
CA ALA A 46 1.10 -6.69 -6.73
C ALA A 46 2.34 -6.18 -5.97
N ARG A 47 2.62 -4.88 -6.11
CA ARG A 47 3.80 -4.22 -5.53
C ARG A 47 3.38 -3.27 -4.42
N VAL A 48 4.02 -3.38 -3.26
CA VAL A 48 3.82 -2.40 -2.18
C VAL A 48 4.74 -1.20 -2.37
N GLU A 49 4.17 -0.01 -2.22
CA GLU A 49 4.92 1.23 -2.16
C GLU A 49 4.62 1.98 -0.86
N ILE A 50 5.68 2.49 -0.23
CA ILE A 50 5.59 3.24 1.03
C ILE A 50 6.00 4.68 0.73
N ARG A 51 5.04 5.59 0.86
CA ARG A 51 5.19 7.01 0.58
C ARG A 51 5.18 7.79 1.89
N ARG A 52 5.95 8.88 1.96
CA ARG A 52 5.87 9.83 3.07
C ARG A 52 5.20 11.10 2.57
N ARG A 53 4.31 11.65 3.39
CA ARG A 53 3.74 12.96 3.09
C ARG A 53 4.84 14.02 3.21
N GLY A 54 5.18 14.68 2.11
CA GLY A 54 6.19 15.75 2.08
C GLY A 54 7.59 15.35 1.60
N GLY A 55 7.80 14.16 1.02
CA GLY A 55 9.07 13.85 0.36
C GLY A 55 9.27 12.38 -0.05
N ALA A 56 10.37 12.13 -0.76
CA ALA A 56 10.82 10.79 -1.09
C ALA A 56 11.20 10.00 0.17
N VAL A 57 10.92 8.70 0.17
CA VAL A 57 11.30 7.79 1.25
C VAL A 57 12.55 7.05 0.83
N SER A 58 13.64 7.26 1.57
CA SER A 58 14.86 6.48 1.45
C SER A 58 15.09 5.70 2.75
N GLY A 59 15.64 4.49 2.65
CA GLY A 59 15.96 3.65 3.79
C GLY A 59 14.90 2.63 4.21
N ILE A 60 13.71 2.61 3.59
CA ILE A 60 12.76 1.49 3.74
C ILE A 60 12.97 0.50 2.62
N GLN A 61 13.48 -0.68 2.96
CA GLN A 61 13.81 -1.73 1.99
C GLN A 61 12.81 -2.87 2.10
N LEU A 62 12.04 -3.11 1.04
CA LEU A 62 11.19 -4.30 0.95
C LEU A 62 12.08 -5.53 0.74
N ARG A 63 12.18 -6.37 1.76
CA ARG A 63 13.00 -7.60 1.73
C ARG A 63 12.24 -8.77 1.14
N ARG A 64 10.95 -8.87 1.46
CA ARG A 64 10.08 -9.95 0.98
C ARG A 64 8.66 -9.45 0.85
N GLN A 65 7.96 -9.95 -0.16
CA GLN A 65 6.51 -9.85 -0.24
C GLN A 65 5.93 -11.21 -0.63
N LYS A 66 4.76 -11.53 -0.09
CA LYS A 66 4.01 -12.73 -0.40
C LYS A 66 2.53 -12.40 -0.35
N VAL A 67 1.88 -12.47 -1.51
CA VAL A 67 0.43 -12.45 -1.61
C VAL A 67 -0.08 -13.81 -1.09
N GLU A 68 -1.02 -13.78 -0.15
CA GLU A 68 -1.64 -14.97 0.45
C GLU A 68 -3.12 -15.01 0.07
N GLY A 69 -3.39 -15.39 -1.17
CA GLY A 69 -4.72 -15.30 -1.77
C GLY A 69 -5.08 -13.88 -2.21
N LYS A 70 -6.33 -13.66 -2.63
CA LYS A 70 -6.77 -12.39 -3.23
C LYS A 70 -7.10 -11.27 -2.22
N ASP A 71 -6.89 -11.53 -0.93
CA ASP A 71 -7.35 -10.65 0.15
C ASP A 71 -6.27 -10.36 1.20
N ARG A 72 -5.09 -10.99 1.10
CA ARG A 72 -4.01 -10.82 2.09
C ARG A 72 -2.66 -10.70 1.42
N LEU A 73 -1.82 -9.85 1.99
CA LEU A 73 -0.46 -9.61 1.54
C LEU A 73 0.43 -9.46 2.77
N ARG A 74 1.45 -10.32 2.86
CA ARG A 74 2.47 -10.25 3.91
C ARG A 74 3.74 -9.69 3.32
N ILE A 75 4.25 -8.62 3.92
CA ILE A 75 5.52 -8.01 3.54
C ILE A 75 6.49 -7.97 4.70
N SER A 76 7.76 -8.17 4.39
CA SER A 76 8.86 -7.98 5.31
C SER A 76 9.72 -6.85 4.78
N LEU A 77 9.91 -5.83 5.60
CA LEU A 77 10.72 -4.66 5.31
C LEU A 77 11.81 -4.50 6.35
N PHE A 78 12.92 -3.92 5.93
CA PHE A 78 13.93 -3.37 6.82
C PHE A 78 13.83 -1.86 6.80
N ILE A 79 13.72 -1.25 7.98
CA ILE A 79 13.63 0.20 8.15
C ILE A 79 14.97 0.65 8.68
N ASP A 80 15.72 1.41 7.89
CA ASP A 80 17.02 1.93 8.30
C ASP A 80 16.89 2.94 9.46
N GLN A 81 17.94 3.10 10.27
CA GLN A 81 17.94 4.06 11.39
C GLN A 81 17.87 5.52 10.95
N THR A 82 18.26 5.82 9.71
CA THR A 82 18.17 7.15 9.09
C THR A 82 16.76 7.49 8.64
N VAL A 83 15.83 6.52 8.61
CA VAL A 83 14.43 6.77 8.22
C VAL A 83 13.81 7.78 9.18
N PRO A 84 13.24 8.88 8.65
CA PRO A 84 12.56 9.86 9.48
C PRO A 84 11.38 9.27 10.23
N LEU A 85 11.14 9.75 11.43
CA LEU A 85 9.95 9.36 12.19
C LEU A 85 8.70 10.03 11.61
N GLY A 86 7.55 9.42 11.87
CA GLY A 86 6.23 9.98 11.56
C GLY A 86 5.35 9.07 10.70
N LEU A 87 4.35 9.69 10.07
CA LEU A 87 3.33 8.99 9.31
C LEU A 87 3.72 8.78 7.85
N TYR A 88 3.49 7.55 7.40
CA TYR A 88 3.69 7.05 6.05
C TYR A 88 2.37 6.51 5.51
N SER A 89 2.23 6.56 4.18
CA SER A 89 1.13 5.97 3.44
C SER A 89 1.62 4.74 2.73
N VAL A 90 0.98 3.60 2.99
CA VAL A 90 1.24 2.33 2.32
C VAL A 90 0.16 2.11 1.28
N VAL A 91 0.57 1.94 0.03
CA VAL A 91 -0.30 1.64 -1.09
C VAL A 91 0.15 0.35 -1.77
N VAL A 92 -0.79 -0.35 -2.39
CA VAL A 92 -0.51 -1.48 -3.27
C VAL A 92 -0.79 -1.05 -4.71
N ILE A 93 0.09 -1.44 -5.62
CA ILE A 93 0.03 -1.15 -7.04
C ILE A 93 -0.06 -2.48 -7.78
N ASP A 94 -1.09 -2.66 -8.60
CA ASP A 94 -1.21 -3.83 -9.48
C ASP A 94 -0.28 -3.74 -10.71
N ALA A 95 -0.10 -4.85 -11.42
CA ALA A 95 0.57 -4.93 -12.71
C ALA A 95 -0.04 -4.00 -13.78
N ASP A 96 -1.34 -3.72 -13.71
CA ASP A 96 -2.03 -2.75 -14.58
C ASP A 96 -1.76 -1.28 -14.17
N GLY A 97 -1.08 -1.06 -13.04
CA GLY A 97 -0.78 0.28 -12.51
C GLY A 97 -1.88 0.87 -11.62
N GLN A 98 -2.96 0.13 -11.36
CA GLN A 98 -4.01 0.55 -10.43
C GLN A 98 -3.45 0.63 -9.00
N VAL A 99 -3.72 1.75 -8.33
CA VAL A 99 -3.23 2.01 -6.96
C VAL A 99 -4.37 1.89 -5.97
N SER A 100 -4.15 1.13 -4.90
CA SER A 100 -5.12 0.98 -3.80
C SER A 100 -5.29 2.28 -3.01
N ASN A 101 -6.32 2.31 -2.15
CA ASN A 101 -6.39 3.33 -1.10
C ASN A 101 -5.15 3.26 -0.18
N PRO A 102 -4.66 4.41 0.31
CA PRO A 102 -3.53 4.45 1.23
C PRO A 102 -3.94 4.00 2.65
N LEU A 103 -3.09 3.21 3.30
CA LEU A 103 -3.18 2.91 4.72
C LEU A 103 -2.05 3.58 5.49
N SER A 104 -2.35 4.06 6.68
CA SER A 104 -1.38 4.76 7.52
C SER A 104 -0.45 3.78 8.24
N LEU A 105 0.84 4.06 8.17
CA LEU A 105 1.92 3.38 8.90
C LEU A 105 2.75 4.44 9.62
N GLU A 106 2.94 4.27 10.92
CA GLU A 106 3.80 5.11 11.74
C GLU A 106 5.18 4.46 11.87
N VAL A 107 6.23 5.25 11.62
CA VAL A 107 7.62 4.88 11.94
C VAL A 107 8.02 5.58 13.22
N GLY A 108 8.31 4.78 14.25
CA GLY A 108 8.70 5.19 15.59
C GLY A 108 10.13 4.75 15.98
N LEU A 109 10.50 5.06 17.22
CA LEU A 109 11.75 4.64 17.88
C LEU A 109 11.65 3.21 18.41
#